data_AF-A0A539CXJ2-F1
#
_entry.id   AF-A0A539CXJ2-F1
#
_cell.length_a   1.000
_cell.length_b   1.000
_cell.length_c   1.000
_cell.angle_alpha   90.00
_cell.angle_beta   90.00
_cell.angle_gamma   90.00
#
_symmetry.space_group_name_H-M   'P 1'
#
loop_
_entity.id
_entity.type
_entity.pdbx_description
1 polymer ?
#
loop_
_entity_poly.entity_id
_entity_poly.type
_entity_poly.pdbx_seq_one_letter_code
_entity_poly.pdbx_strand_id
1 'polypeptide(L)' 'MQIGTNGIDLAKTVFQIHAVDADGATVIRKQHMALSEKSSSQMI' A
#
# COMPACT_ATOMS: atom_id res chain seq x y z
N MET A 1 -16.28 -13.64 8.72
CA MET A 1 -15.07 -12.85 8.42
C MET A 1 -15.12 -11.58 9.24
N GLN A 2 -14.28 -11.49 10.27
CA GLN A 2 -14.17 -10.32 11.15
C GLN A 2 -12.73 -9.80 11.06
N ILE A 3 -12.57 -8.50 10.84
CA ILE A 3 -11.26 -7.86 10.85
C ILE A 3 -10.83 -7.68 12.31
N GLY A 4 -9.65 -8.21 12.66
CA GLY A 4 -9.07 -8.10 13.99
C GLY A 4 -8.05 -6.97 14.10
N THR A 5 -7.27 -6.72 13.05
CA THR A 5 -6.22 -5.68 13.06
C THR A 5 -6.11 -5.01 11.69
N ASN A 6 -5.87 -3.69 11.70
CA ASN A 6 -5.54 -2.93 10.50
C ASN A 6 -4.10 -2.46 10.58
N GLY A 7 -3.32 -2.71 9.53
CA GLY A 7 -1.96 -2.22 9.37
C GLY A 7 -1.90 -1.08 8.35
N ILE A 8 -1.03 -0.11 8.60
CA ILE A 8 -0.70 0.98 7.67
C ILE A 8 0.79 0.88 7.38
N ASP A 9 1.16 0.67 6.13
CA ASP A 9 2.54 0.60 5.69
C ASP A 9 2.89 1.87 4.93
N LEU A 10 3.93 2.56 5.41
CA LEU A 10 4.42 3.81 4.82
C LEU A 10 5.83 3.58 4.27
N ALA A 11 5.99 3.79 2.96
CA ALA A 11 7.28 3.87 2.29
C ALA A 11 7.37 5.16 1.46
N LYS A 12 8.57 5.52 1.01
CA LYS A 12 8.81 6.78 0.28
C LYS A 12 7.85 7.05 -0.89
N THR A 13 7.42 5.99 -1.57
CA THR A 13 6.56 6.08 -2.75
C THR A 13 5.32 5.20 -2.64
N VAL A 14 5.07 4.59 -1.47
CA VAL A 14 3.98 3.64 -1.29
C VAL A 14 3.26 3.93 0.01
N PHE A 15 1.95 4.06 -0.09
CA PHE A 15 1.02 4.03 1.02
C PHE A 15 0.17 2.77 0.90
N GLN A 16 0.16 1.92 1.93
CA GLN A 16 -0.65 0.70 1.93
C GLN A 16 -1.47 0.62 3.21
N ILE A 17 -2.73 0.17 3.07
CA ILE A 17 -3.57 -0.26 4.18
C ILE A 17 -3.87 -1.74 3.97
N HIS A 18 -3.68 -2.53 5.00
CA HIS A 18 -4.07 -3.93 5.01
C HIS A 18 -4.87 -4.28 6.26
N ALA A 19 -5.72 -5.29 6.17
CA ALA A 19 -6.50 -5.80 7.29
C ALA A 19 -6.27 -7.30 7.45
N VAL A 20 -6.10 -7.73 8.69
CA VAL A 20 -5.86 -9.11 9.08
C VAL A 20 -7.05 -9.60 9.91
N ASP A 21 -7.52 -10.82 9.64
CA ASP A 21 -8.55 -11.47 10.43
C ASP A 21 -7.98 -12.19 11.68
N ALA A 22 -8.84 -12.90 12.41
CA ALA A 22 -8.47 -13.59 13.64
C ALA A 22 -7.50 -14.76 13.42
N ASP A 23 -7.46 -15.33 12.22
CA ASP A 23 -6.59 -16.45 11.86
C ASP A 23 -5.23 -15.96 11.33
N GLY A 24 -5.02 -14.64 11.29
CA GLY A 24 -3.80 -14.02 10.78
C GLY A 24 -3.80 -13.86 9.25
N ALA A 25 -4.92 -14.11 8.57
CA ALA A 25 -5.00 -13.97 7.13
C ALA A 25 -5.25 -12.50 6.72
N THR A 26 -4.49 -12.02 5.74
CA THR A 26 -4.73 -10.69 5.14
C THR A 26 -5.97 -10.75 4.26
N VAL A 27 -7.06 -10.12 4.72
CA VAL A 27 -8.37 -10.11 4.05
C VAL A 27 -8.63 -8.83 3.25
N ILE A 28 -7.89 -7.76 3.53
CA ILE A 28 -7.91 -6.53 2.74
C ILE A 28 -6.47 -6.11 2.45
N ARG A 29 -6.20 -5.70 1.20
CA ARG A 29 -4.97 -5.04 0.81
C ARG A 29 -5.28 -3.96 -0.21
N LYS A 30 -5.03 -2.70 0.16
CA LYS A 30 -5.17 -1.53 -0.72
C LYS A 30 -3.86 -0.77 -0.72
N GLN A 31 -3.33 -0.52 -1.90
CA GLN A 31 -2.06 0.16 -2.09
C GLN A 31 -2.26 1.35 -3.01
N HIS A 32 -1.66 2.47 -2.64
CA HIS A 32 -1.50 3.65 -3.48
C HIS A 32 0.00 3.90 -3.67
N MET A 33 0.42 3.99 -4.94
CA MET A 33 1.78 4.37 -5.29
C MET A 33 1.80 5.86 -5.63
N ALA A 34 2.76 6.60 -5.08
CA ALA A 34 3.07 7.92 -5.58
C ALA A 34 3.54 7.78 -7.03
N LEU A 35 2.98 8.58 -7.94
CA LEU A 35 3.48 8.69 -9.31
C LEU A 35 4.96 9.06 -9.22
N SER A 36 5.84 8.24 -9.81
CA SER A 36 7.23 8.66 -9.97
C SER A 36 7.22 9.94 -10.81
N GLU A 37 7.90 10.98 -10.36
CA GLU A 37 8.26 12.09 -11.23
C GLU A 37 8.89 11.48 -12.49
N LYS A 38 8.21 11.59 -13.64
CA LYS A 38 8.82 11.18 -14.90
C LYS A 38 10.10 11.99 -15.01
N SER A 39 11.24 11.32 -14.90
CA SER A 39 12.54 11.92 -15.13
C SER A 39 12.50 12.64 -16.48
N SER A 40 12.71 13.96 -16.47
CA SER A 40 12.67 14.87 -17.62
C SER A 40 13.75 14.61 -18.67
N SER A 41 14.16 13.36 -18.89
CA SER A 41 15.23 12.98 -19.82
C SER A 41 14.74 12.66 -21.24
N GLN A 42 13.49 12.96 -21.58
CA GLN A 42 13.06 13.09 -22.99
C GLN A 42 12.92 14.57 -23.35
N MET A 43 14.04 15.28 -23.37
CA MET A 43 14.20 16.51 -24.14
C MET A 43 15.61 16.52 -24.74
N ILE A 44 15.83 15.69 -25.75
CA ILE A 44 16.77 15.90 -26.87
C ILE A 44 16.42 14.93 -27.99
#